data_AF-W7WHY9-F1
#
_entry.id   AF-W7WHY9-F1
#
_cell.length_a   1.000
_cell.length_b   1.000
_cell.length_c   1.000
_cell.angle_alpha   90.00
_cell.angle_beta   90.00
_cell.angle_gamma   90.00
#
_symmetry.space_group_name_H-M   'P 1'
#
loop_
_entity.id
_entity.type
_entity.pdbx_description
1 polymer ?
#
loop_
_entity_poly.entity_id
_entity_poly.type
_entity_poly.pdbx_seq_one_letter_code
_entity_poly.pdbx_strand_id
1 'polypeptide(L)'
;MEWVRRYILFHGKRHPRDMGALAIEAFLSHLALERGVSSATQNQAKAPLLFLYKEVLGTVDLPWLAEVVAAKASRRPPVVLTQREARELLMPFHRTR
;
A
#
# COMPACT_ATOMS: atom_id res chain seq x y z
N MET A 1 4.48 -3.92 8.01
CA MET A 1 5.93 -4.23 8.05
C MET A 1 6.46 -4.90 6.79
N GLU A 2 5.69 -5.74 6.08
CA GLU A 2 6.17 -6.43 4.86
C GLU A 2 6.73 -5.50 3.78
N TRP A 3 6.08 -4.36 3.52
CA TRP A 3 6.53 -3.41 2.49
C TRP A 3 7.91 -2.82 2.74
N VAL A 4 8.29 -2.59 4.00
CA VAL A 4 9.64 -2.12 4.37
C VAL A 4 10.67 -3.19 4.03
N ARG A 5 10.40 -4.46 4.33
CA ARG A 5 11.29 -5.57 3.97
C ARG A 5 11.45 -5.67 2.46
N ARG A 6 10.34 -5.62 1.71
CA ARG A 6 10.36 -5.68 0.24
C ARG A 6 11.14 -4.51 -0.37
N TYR A 7 10.97 -3.31 0.18
CA TYR A 7 11.72 -2.11 -0.20
C TYR A 7 13.24 -2.30 0.02
N ILE A 8 13.64 -2.78 1.20
CA ILE A 8 15.07 -3.05 1.50
C ILE A 8 15.64 -4.12 0.56
N LEU A 9 14.89 -5.18 0.28
CA LEU A 9 15.33 -6.24 -0.63
C LEU A 9 15.43 -5.76 -2.09
N PHE A 10 14.50 -4.92 -2.54
CA PHE A 10 14.55 -4.30 -3.86
C PHE A 10 15.82 -3.47 -4.05
N HIS A 11 16.27 -2.78 -3.01
CA HIS A 11 17.52 -2.01 -3.01
C HIS A 11 18.75 -2.81 -2.56
N GLY A 12 18.73 -4.13 -2.67
CA GLY A 12 19.91 -4.96 -2.41
C GLY A 12 20.41 -4.91 -0.96
N LYS A 13 19.51 -4.73 0.01
CA LYS A 13 19.80 -4.59 1.45
C LYS A 13 20.63 -3.36 1.82
N ARG A 14 20.69 -2.34 0.94
CA ARG A 14 21.22 -1.03 1.30
C ARG A 14 20.40 -0.45 2.46
N HIS A 15 21.03 0.34 3.33
CA HIS A 15 20.37 0.86 4.52
C HIS A 15 19.44 2.05 4.16
N PRO A 16 18.17 2.10 4.61
CA PRO A 16 17.20 3.14 4.22
C PRO A 16 17.64 4.58 4.47
N ARG A 17 18.47 4.82 5.49
CA ARG A 17 19.08 6.14 5.75
C ARG A 17 19.89 6.68 4.57
N ASP A 18 20.47 5.80 3.75
CA ASP A 18 21.29 6.18 2.59
C ASP A 18 20.48 6.22 1.30
N MET A 19 19.20 5.89 1.37
CA MET A 19 18.29 5.73 0.24
C MET A 19 17.25 6.81 0.36
N GLY A 20 17.50 7.96 -0.25
CA GLY A 20 16.58 9.08 -0.17
C GLY A 20 15.32 8.88 -1.02
N ALA A 21 14.81 10.01 -1.48
CA ALA A 21 13.58 10.12 -2.24
C ALA A 21 13.42 9.16 -3.42
N LEU A 22 14.42 9.21 -4.31
CA LEU A 22 14.44 8.49 -5.56
C LEU A 22 14.32 6.97 -5.36
N ALA A 23 14.81 6.46 -4.23
CA ALA A 23 14.70 5.05 -3.92
C ALA A 23 13.25 4.63 -3.63
N ILE A 24 12.48 5.50 -2.97
CA ILE A 24 11.06 5.28 -2.71
C ILE A 24 10.28 5.34 -4.04
N GLU A 25 10.56 6.33 -4.89
CA GLU A 25 9.91 6.44 -6.21
C GLU A 25 10.18 5.25 -7.11
N ALA A 26 11.44 4.81 -7.19
CA ALA A 26 11.84 3.66 -7.97
C ALA A 26 11.11 2.40 -7.52
N PHE A 27 11.00 2.20 -6.20
CA PHE A 27 10.28 1.05 -5.66
C PHE A 27 8.77 1.13 -5.92
N LEU A 28 8.14 2.29 -5.71
CA LEU A 28 6.71 2.44 -5.97
C LEU A 28 6.39 2.32 -7.47
N SER A 29 7.28 2.80 -8.34
CA SER A 29 7.17 2.64 -9.80
C SER A 29 7.32 1.18 -10.22
N HIS A 30 8.28 0.45 -9.65
CA HIS A 30 8.43 -0.99 -9.85
C HIS A 30 7.15 -1.75 -9.46
N LEU A 31 6.53 -1.39 -8.34
CA LEU A 31 5.27 -2.01 -7.93
C LEU A 31 4.15 -1.79 -8.95
N ALA A 32 4.04 -0.59 -9.51
CA ALA A 32 2.99 -0.26 -10.47
C ALA A 32 3.25 -0.86 -11.86
N LEU A 33 4.47 -0.72 -12.38
CA LEU A 33 4.81 -1.05 -13.77
C LEU A 33 5.17 -2.52 -13.96
N GLU A 34 5.96 -3.10 -13.05
CA GLU A 34 6.47 -4.46 -13.21
C GLU A 34 5.64 -5.49 -12.43
N ARG A 35 5.19 -5.12 -11.22
CA ARG A 35 4.38 -6.02 -10.38
C ARG A 35 2.88 -5.87 -10.63
N GLY A 36 2.47 -4.87 -11.41
CA GLY A 36 1.07 -4.63 -11.76
C GLY A 36 0.15 -4.45 -10.56
N VAL A 37 0.66 -3.94 -9.43
CA VAL A 37 -0.17 -3.80 -8.23
C VAL A 37 -1.19 -2.68 -8.41
N SER A 38 -2.36 -2.84 -7.77
CA SER A 38 -3.38 -1.81 -7.82
C SER A 38 -2.91 -0.51 -7.16
N SER A 39 -3.53 0.61 -7.56
CA SER A 39 -3.37 1.92 -6.91
C SER A 39 -3.52 1.85 -5.39
N ALA A 40 -4.51 1.09 -4.90
CA ALA A 40 -4.75 0.92 -3.48
C ALA A 40 -3.60 0.17 -2.79
N THR A 41 -3.07 -0.87 -3.44
CA THR A 41 -1.92 -1.64 -2.94
C THR A 41 -0.64 -0.80 -2.91
N GLN A 42 -0.41 0.04 -3.92
CA GLN A 42 0.72 0.98 -3.93
C GLN A 42 0.60 2.01 -2.79
N ASN A 43 -0.60 2.55 -2.54
CA ASN A 43 -0.85 3.45 -1.41
C ASN A 43 -0.61 2.75 -0.05
N GLN A 44 -1.00 1.48 0.08
CA GLN A 44 -0.69 0.67 1.26
C GLN A 44 0.82 0.42 1.42
N ALA A 45 1.58 0.33 0.32
CA ALA A 45 3.03 0.21 0.35
C ALA A 45 3.72 1.52 0.77
N LYS A 46 3.18 2.67 0.37
CA LYS A 46 3.69 4.02 0.69
C LYS A 46 3.65 4.32 2.19
N ALA A 47 2.57 3.98 2.88
CA ALA A 47 2.37 4.30 4.30
C ALA A 47 3.49 3.83 5.25
N PRO A 48 3.92 2.55 5.25
CA PRO A 48 4.99 2.10 6.12
C PRO A 48 6.38 2.63 5.72
N LEU A 49 6.59 3.02 4.45
CA LEU A 49 7.83 3.72 4.04
C LEU A 49 7.86 5.13 4.62
N LEU A 50 6.76 5.89 4.51
CA LEU A 50 6.63 7.19 5.15
C LEU A 50 6.89 7.13 6.65
N PHE A 51 6.30 6.15 7.34
CA PHE A 51 6.54 5.91 8.76
C PHE A 51 8.01 5.62 9.07
N LEU A 52 8.66 4.76 8.27
CA LEU A 52 10.09 4.44 8.44
C LEU A 52 10.95 5.71 8.39
N TYR A 53 10.78 6.58 7.39
CA TYR A 53 11.60 7.78 7.26
C TYR A 53 11.29 8.81 8.35
N LYS A 54 10.01 9.03 8.65
CA LYS A 54 9.57 10.08 9.58
C LYS A 54 9.83 9.70 11.05
N GLU A 55 9.34 8.53 11.46
CA GLU A 55 9.27 8.17 12.88
C GLU A 55 10.48 7.32 13.32
N VAL A 56 11.04 6.48 12.44
CA VAL A 56 12.14 5.58 12.81
C VAL A 56 13.50 6.18 12.51
N LEU A 57 13.68 6.79 11.33
CA LEU A 57 14.95 7.39 10.92
C LEU A 57 15.09 8.85 11.36
N GLY A 58 14.01 9.47 11.85
CA GLY A 58 14.00 10.88 12.25
C GLY A 58 14.39 11.83 11.13
N THR A 59 14.24 11.42 9.86
CA THR A 59 14.60 12.23 8.70
C THR A 59 13.42 13.15 8.41
N VAL A 60 13.56 14.40 8.85
CA VAL A 60 12.53 15.42 8.71
C VAL A 60 12.56 15.96 7.28
N ASP A 61 11.38 15.96 6.67
CA ASP A 61 11.05 16.48 5.34
C ASP A 61 11.36 15.58 4.12
N LEU A 62 10.34 14.81 3.73
CA LEU A 62 10.14 14.33 2.37
C LEU A 62 8.91 15.03 1.73
N PRO A 63 8.91 16.37 1.58
CA PRO A 63 7.74 17.12 1.10
C PRO A 63 7.29 16.65 -0.29
N TRP A 64 8.23 16.25 -1.15
CA TRP A 64 7.97 15.69 -2.47
C TRP A 64 7.30 14.31 -2.43
N LEU A 65 7.39 13.55 -1.33
CA LEU A 65 6.74 12.23 -1.20
C LEU A 65 5.21 12.36 -1.10
N ALA A 66 4.68 13.54 -0.74
CA ALA A 66 3.25 13.82 -0.85
C ALA A 66 2.79 13.78 -2.32
N GLU A 67 3.64 14.21 -3.26
CA GLU A 67 3.33 14.29 -4.69
C GLU A 67 3.60 13.00 -5.47
N VAL A 68 4.33 12.04 -4.88
CA VAL A 68 4.57 10.72 -5.50
C VAL A 68 3.22 10.04 -5.70
N VAL A 69 2.80 10.18 -6.96
CA VAL A 69 1.56 9.80 -7.63
C VAL A 69 0.63 9.05 -6.69
N ALA A 70 -0.31 9.78 -6.10
CA ALA A 70 -1.52 9.16 -5.59
C ALA A 70 -2.16 8.43 -6.77
N ALA A 71 -1.94 7.12 -6.83
CA ALA A 71 -2.45 6.34 -7.94
C ALA A 71 -3.95 6.54 -8.00
N LYS A 72 -4.43 6.99 -9.18
CA LYS A 72 -5.77 7.52 -9.40
C LYS A 72 -6.77 6.56 -8.75
N ALA A 73 -7.46 7.03 -7.71
CA ALA A 73 -8.39 6.20 -6.97
C ALA A 73 -9.51 5.77 -7.94
N SER A 74 -9.53 4.50 -8.30
CA SER A 74 -10.66 3.93 -9.05
C SER A 74 -11.89 4.02 -8.16
N ARG A 75 -12.80 4.98 -8.43
CA ARG A 75 -14.12 5.03 -7.79
C ARG A 75 -14.92 3.82 -8.25
N ARG A 76 -14.88 2.73 -7.47
CA ARG A 76 -15.86 1.66 -7.60
C ARG A 76 -17.09 2.08 -6.78
N PRO A 77 -18.28 2.22 -7.38
CA PRO A 77 -19.49 2.49 -6.61
C PRO A 77 -19.68 1.35 -5.59
N PRO A 78 -20.12 1.65 -4.36
CA PRO A 78 -20.41 0.63 -3.38
C PRO A 78 -21.52 -0.28 -3.94
N VAL A 79 -21.23 -1.58 -4.04
CA VAL A 79 -22.24 -2.60 -4.34
C VAL A 79 -22.78 -3.07 -3.01
N VAL A 80 -24.06 -2.82 -2.77
CA VAL A 80 -24.76 -3.24 -1.54
C VAL A 80 -25.57 -4.49 -1.82
N LEU A 81 -25.61 -5.40 -0.85
CA LEU A 81 -26.49 -6.56 -0.90
C LEU A 81 -27.93 -6.11 -0.63
N THR A 82 -28.87 -6.63 -1.41
CA THR A 82 -30.30 -6.55 -1.08
C THR A 82 -30.58 -7.35 0.20
N GLN A 83 -31.69 -7.05 0.88
CA GLN A 83 -32.11 -7.81 2.07
C GLN A 83 -32.22 -9.32 1.80
N ARG A 84 -32.62 -9.70 0.58
CA ARG A 84 -32.71 -11.10 0.15
C ARG A 84 -31.33 -11.74 0.07
N GLU A 85 -30.38 -11.13 -0.63
CA GLU A 85 -29.01 -11.65 -0.76
C GLU A 85 -28.31 -11.74 0.60
N ALA A 86 -28.53 -10.76 1.48
CA ALA A 86 -28.02 -10.81 2.85
C ALA A 86 -28.61 -12.00 3.64
N ARG A 87 -29.92 -12.27 3.51
CA ARG A 87 -30.57 -13.41 4.16
C ARG A 87 -30.07 -14.75 3.62
N GLU A 88 -29.91 -14.88 2.30
CA GLU A 88 -29.39 -16.08 1.65
C GLU A 88 -27.93 -16.35 2.04
N LEU A 89 -27.09 -15.31 2.14
CA LEU A 89 -25.70 -15.43 2.62
C LEU A 89 -25.62 -15.86 4.08
N LEU A 90 -26.50 -15.36 4.94
CA LEU A 90 -26.47 -15.63 6.37
C LEU A 90 -27.08 -17.01 6.71
N MET A 91 -28.04 -17.51 5.93
CA MET A 91 -28.77 -18.77 6.16
C MET A 91 -27.89 -19.98 6.56
N PRO A 92 -26.74 -20.24 5.91
CA PRO A 92 -25.88 -21.38 6.23
C PRO A 92 -25.16 -21.22 7.58
N PHE A 93 -24.85 -19.99 8.01
CA PHE A 93 -24.12 -19.72 9.25
C PHE A 93 -24.96 -19.99 10.52
N HIS A 94 -26.27 -20.22 10.38
CA HIS A 94 -27.16 -20.56 11.49
C HIS A 94 -27.29 -22.08 11.72
N ARG A 95 -26.68 -22.91 10.85
CA ARG A 95 -26.86 -24.37 10.84
C ARG A 95 -25.61 -25.19 11.19
N THR A 96 -24.54 -24.55 11.66
CA THR A 96 -23.40 -25.28 12.26
C THR A 96 -23.78 -25.71 13.68
N ARG A 97 -24.25 -26.95 13.82
CA ARG A 97 -24.09 -27.77 15.03
C ARG A 97 -22.91 -28.70 14.82
#